data_AF-A0A977PXU9-F1
#
_entry.id   AF-A0A977PXU9-F1
#
_cell.length_a   1.000
_cell.length_b   1.000
_cell.length_c   1.000
_cell.angle_alpha   90.00
_cell.angle_beta   90.00
_cell.angle_gamma   90.00
#
_symmetry.space_group_name_H-M   'P 1'
#
loop_
_entity.id
_entity.type
_entity.pdbx_description
1 polymer ?
#
loop_
_entity_poly.entity_id
_entity_poly.type
_entity_poly.pdbx_seq_one_letter_code
_entity_poly.pdbx_strand_id
1 'polypeptide(L)' 'MLGQLAGAASNRLFVYEVSGLRQTEESGNNAYDFRRSGSVFMKVPYARMNEEMRRITRLGGTIVSIKPYTAEEA' A
#
# COMPACT_ATOMS: atom_id res chain seq x y z
N MET A 1 5.99 33.47 9.04
CA MET A 1 5.84 32.34 8.10
C MET A 1 6.34 31.07 8.76
N LEU A 2 5.46 30.30 9.41
CA LEU A 2 5.78 28.99 9.97
C LEU A 2 5.15 27.93 9.08
N GLY A 3 5.90 27.44 8.10
CA GLY A 3 5.36 26.53 7.09
C GLY A 3 6.44 25.90 6.22
N GLN A 4 7.50 25.34 6.81
CA GLN A 4 8.48 24.60 6.00
C GLN A 4 9.27 23.56 6.81
N LEU A 5 8.60 22.70 7.59
CA LEU A 5 9.23 21.48 8.14
C LEU A 5 8.52 20.19 7.70
N ALA A 6 7.47 20.29 6.86
CA ALA A 6 6.76 19.14 6.31
C ALA A 6 7.38 18.57 5.01
N GLY A 7 8.47 19.17 4.50
CA GLY A 7 9.01 18.86 3.16
C GLY A 7 9.78 17.54 3.03
N ALA A 8 10.39 17.03 4.11
CA ALA A 8 11.25 15.84 4.04
C ALA A 8 10.54 14.53 4.41
N ALA A 9 9.54 14.59 5.31
CA ALA A 9 8.78 13.40 5.72
C ALA A 9 7.66 13.06 4.73
N SER A 10 7.02 14.07 4.12
CA SER A 10 5.87 13.88 3.22
C SER A 10 6.23 13.21 1.88
N ASN A 11 7.51 13.21 1.49
CA ASN A 11 7.98 12.61 0.23
C ASN A 11 8.44 11.14 0.38
N ARG A 12 8.39 10.57 1.60
CA ARG A 12 8.81 9.18 1.81
C ARG A 12 7.74 8.22 1.29
N LEU A 13 8.15 7.28 0.46
CA LEU A 13 7.31 6.21 -0.06
C LEU A 13 7.67 4.89 0.63
N PHE A 14 6.67 4.04 0.81
CA PHE A 14 6.82 2.71 1.40
C PHE A 14 6.14 1.68 0.52
N VAL A 15 6.69 0.47 0.45
CA VAL A 15 6.07 -0.69 -0.19
C VAL A 15 5.43 -1.54 0.89
N TYR A 16 4.13 -1.71 0.79
CA TYR A 16 3.33 -2.55 1.66
C TYR A 16 3.07 -3.87 0.93
N GLU A 17 3.39 -4.98 1.59
CA GLU A 17 2.95 -6.30 1.19
C GLU A 17 1.69 -6.65 1.98
N VAL A 18 0.60 -6.92 1.27
CA VAL A 18 -0.71 -7.17 1.89
C VAL A 18 -1.28 -8.49 1.39
N SER A 19 -1.64 -9.37 2.31
CA SER A 19 -2.30 -10.66 2.07
C SER A 19 -3.80 -10.57 2.38
N GLY A 20 -4.61 -11.46 1.82
CA GLY A 20 -6.01 -11.66 2.25
C GLY A 20 -6.99 -10.53 1.93
N LEU A 21 -6.63 -9.60 1.04
CA LEU A 21 -7.56 -8.57 0.57
C LEU A 21 -8.75 -9.25 -0.12
N ARG A 22 -9.97 -8.97 0.35
CA ARG A 22 -11.18 -9.46 -0.32
C ARG A 22 -11.22 -8.89 -1.73
N GLN A 23 -11.29 -9.76 -2.73
CA GLN A 23 -11.64 -9.37 -4.09
C GLN A 23 -13.02 -8.72 -4.03
N THR A 24 -13.08 -7.41 -4.18
CA THR A 24 -14.33 -6.69 -4.36
C THR A 24 -14.66 -6.72 -5.85
N GLU A 25 -15.94 -6.82 -6.20
CA GLU A 25 -16.44 -7.06 -7.56
C GLU A 25 -16.01 -6.00 -8.59
N GLU A 26 -15.49 -4.84 -8.18
CA GLU A 26 -14.96 -3.79 -9.05
C GLU A 26 -13.68 -4.18 -9.81
N SER A 27 -12.97 -5.24 -9.38
CA SER A 27 -11.82 -5.81 -10.12
C SER A 27 -12.23 -6.84 -11.20
N GLY A 28 -13.53 -6.97 -11.49
CA GLY A 28 -14.14 -8.04 -12.28
C GLY A 28 -13.95 -8.02 -13.81
N ASN A 29 -12.88 -7.39 -14.34
CA ASN A 29 -12.61 -7.40 -15.80
C ASN A 29 -11.28 -8.06 -16.21
N ASN A 30 -10.50 -8.63 -15.29
CA ASN A 30 -9.33 -9.42 -15.65
C ASN A 30 -9.63 -10.92 -15.46
N ALA A 31 -10.02 -11.56 -16.57
CA ALA A 31 -10.16 -13.00 -16.71
C ALA A 31 -8.80 -13.71 -16.67
N TYR A 32 -8.07 -13.62 -15.55
CA TYR A 32 -6.87 -14.39 -15.31
C TYR A 32 -6.90 -15.09 -13.96
N ASP A 33 -6.43 -16.33 -14.01
CA ASP A 33 -6.56 -17.41 -13.03
C ASP A 33 -6.35 -16.96 -11.57
N PHE A 34 -7.24 -17.48 -10.72
CA PHE A 34 -7.33 -17.24 -9.30
C PHE A 34 -6.01 -17.62 -8.61
N ARG A 35 -5.07 -16.68 -8.45
CA ARG A 35 -3.89 -16.92 -7.60
C ARG A 35 -4.37 -17.05 -6.16
N ARG A 36 -4.52 -18.29 -5.70
CA ARG A 36 -5.10 -18.66 -4.39
C ARG A 36 -4.49 -18.00 -3.15
N SER A 37 -3.34 -17.31 -3.23
CA SER A 37 -2.69 -16.71 -2.05
C SER A 37 -1.68 -15.61 -2.41
N GLY A 38 -1.94 -14.80 -3.44
CA GLY A 38 -0.98 -13.75 -3.84
C GLY A 38 -0.97 -12.56 -2.88
N SER A 39 0.19 -12.24 -2.29
CA SER A 39 0.41 -10.93 -1.66
C SER A 39 0.31 -9.81 -2.71
N VAL A 40 -0.35 -8.71 -2.37
CA VAL A 40 -0.43 -7.50 -3.17
C VAL A 40 0.59 -6.50 -2.67
N PHE A 41 1.36 -5.92 -3.59
CA PHE A 41 2.34 -4.89 -3.26
C PHE A 41 1.79 -3.51 -3.60
N MET A 42 1.76 -2.60 -2.62
CA MET A 42 1.22 -1.25 -2.78
C MET A 42 2.25 -0.20 -2.37
N LYS A 43 2.41 0.86 -3.16
CA LYS A 43 3.24 2.02 -2.80
C LYS A 43 2.40 3.01 -2.02
N VAL A 44 2.80 3.31 -0.79
CA VAL A 44 2.08 4.15 0.16
C VAL A 44 2.95 5.36 0.54
N PRO A 45 2.50 6.59 0.24
CA PRO A 45 3.14 7.80 0.76
C PRO A 45 3.04 7.88 2.28
N TYR A 46 4.08 8.35 2.95
CA TYR A 46 4.13 8.53 4.40
C TYR A 46 2.92 9.32 4.92
N ALA A 47 2.55 10.38 4.21
CA ALA A 47 1.41 11.23 4.54
C ALA A 47 0.07 10.46 4.61
N ARG A 48 -0.07 9.35 3.88
CA ARG A 48 -1.31 8.56 3.80
C ARG A 48 -1.24 7.20 4.47
N MET A 49 -0.16 6.88 5.19
CA MET A 49 0.00 5.57 5.83
C MET A 49 -1.19 5.23 6.75
N ASN A 50 -1.65 6.18 7.56
CA ASN A 50 -2.79 5.97 8.45
C ASN A 50 -4.10 5.68 7.70
N GLU A 51 -4.33 6.36 6.56
CA GLU A 51 -5.51 6.15 5.74
C GLU A 51 -5.47 4.77 5.05
N GLU A 52 -4.33 4.42 4.46
CA GLU A 52 -4.17 3.13 3.79
C GLU A 52 -4.23 1.95 4.77
N MET A 53 -3.65 2.07 5.96
CA MET A 53 -3.79 1.01 6.98
C MET A 53 -5.25 0.75 7.33
N ARG A 54 -6.05 1.80 7.58
CA ARG A 54 -7.49 1.65 7.85
C ARG A 54 -8.24 1.05 6.66
N ARG A 55 -7.89 1.44 5.43
CA ARG A 55 -8.49 0.90 4.21
C ARG A 55 -8.18 -0.60 4.07
N ILE A 56 -6.93 -1.00 4.26
CA ILE A 56 -6.49 -2.40 4.22
C ILE A 56 -7.26 -3.23 5.25
N THR A 57 -7.35 -2.77 6.51
CA THR A 57 -8.12 -3.46 7.56
C THR A 57 -9.60 -3.59 7.19
N ARG A 58 -10.21 -2.54 6.62
CA ARG A 58 -11.64 -2.57 6.20
C ARG A 58 -11.88 -3.60 5.08
N LEU A 59 -10.90 -3.78 4.19
CA LEU A 59 -10.96 -4.76 3.11
C LEU A 59 -10.61 -6.19 3.58
N GLY A 60 -10.36 -6.38 4.88
CA GLY A 60 -9.95 -7.66 5.45
C GLY A 60 -8.52 -8.06 5.12
N GLY A 61 -7.70 -7.13 4.62
CA GLY A 61 -6.30 -7.40 4.31
C GLY A 61 -5.41 -7.41 5.55
N THR A 62 -4.40 -8.27 5.51
CA THR A 62 -3.34 -8.39 6.52
C THR A 62 -2.05 -7.84 5.96
N ILE A 63 -1.44 -6.89 6.65
CA ILE A 63 -0.14 -6.34 6.25
C ILE A 63 0.95 -7.34 6.67
N VAL A 64 1.67 -7.89 5.70
CA VAL A 64 2.75 -8.87 5.89
C VAL A 64 4.10 -8.16 6.05
N SER A 65 4.34 -7.11 5.27
CA SER A 65 5.61 -6.38 5.29
C SER A 65 5.42 -4.90 4.94
N ILE A 66 6.27 -4.03 5.50
CA ILE A 66 6.36 -2.61 5.14
C ILE A 66 7.85 -2.29 4.97
N LYS A 67 8.24 -1.84 3.77
CA LYS A 67 9.64 -1.49 3.46
C LYS A 67 9.73 -0.08 2.89
N PRO A 68 10.79 0.70 3.18
CA PRO A 68 10.99 1.97 2.50
C PRO A 68 11.18 1.73 1.00
N TYR A 69 10.56 2.58 0.19
CA TYR A 69 10.79 2.60 -1.25
C TYR A 69 12.00 3.50 -1.52
N THR A 70 13.19 2.91 -1.43
CA THR A 70 14.44 3.57 -1.82
C THR A 70 14.57 3.49 -3.34
N ALA A 71 14.69 4.64 -4.01
CA ALA A 71 14.88 4.70 -5.46
C ALA A 71 16.31 4.31 -5.91
N GLU A 72 17.12 3.72 -5.02
CA GLU A 72 18.55 3.46 -5.22
C GLU A 72 18.89 2.11 -5.87
N GLU A 73 17.90 1.36 -6.36
CA GLU A 73 18.15 0.15 -7.15
C GLU A 73 17.41 0.25 -8.49
N ALA A 74 18.07 0.82 -9.49
CA ALA A 74 17.75 0.72 -10.92
C ALA A 74 19.05 0.70 -11.73
#